data_AF-A0A225M806-F1
#
_entry.id   AF-A0A225M806-F1
#
_cell.length_a   1.000
_cell.length_b   1.000
_cell.length_c   1.000
_cell.angle_alpha   90.00
_cell.angle_beta   90.00
_cell.angle_gamma   90.00
#
_symmetry.space_group_name_H-M   'P 1'
#
loop_
_entity.id
_entity.type
_entity.pdbx_description
1 polymer ?
#
loop_
_entity_poly.entity_id
_entity_poly.type
_entity_poly.pdbx_seq_one_letter_code
_entity_poly.pdbx_strand_id
1 'polypeptide(L)'
;MPAAISLHRLRWPRFPSRPCIDPSACTGSYARCCGALASSPWHGRAMASCASRRRFMRRRQRGASLIEFSLVAVPILLAGLGCVEVARWFQVRQFADVALLQAARAGITGHARPQAIAAAFEQALLPLYVAGSGASADSRMRAEFSRRSAALGDAPWRIEVLNPTKAAFADYADPGLAVARETGLAAINNDYQAEQHQRNLGLGRPLGPASGLTIYQANVLALRLTFPYRPLVPGVAALLRQLGDPAGSYAARAMALGGYLPMVRELRLGMQSHPVDWPKGLGGKIVAQQVDEGAAPTGLSMAACHGLWCLGPTGAGGLAEGAQPELSAWPEPPPQDGGAVAPGGAPQGGSSPPDPEAPGYTIEPADPACGVTLCCVSG
;
A
#
# COMPACT_ATOMS: atom_id res chain seq x y z
N MET A 1 4.64 43.11 25.61
CA MET A 1 5.33 42.31 26.65
C MET A 1 4.99 40.85 26.44
N PRO A 2 5.95 39.98 26.08
CA PRO A 2 5.79 38.54 26.23
C PRO A 2 6.76 37.97 27.27
N ALA A 3 6.23 37.06 28.08
CA ALA A 3 6.94 36.32 29.10
C ALA A 3 7.96 35.36 28.49
N ALA A 4 9.16 35.33 29.08
CA ALA A 4 10.25 34.43 28.73
C ALA A 4 9.98 33.02 29.26
N ILE A 5 10.00 32.02 28.38
CA ILE A 5 10.11 30.61 28.75
C ILE A 5 11.55 30.18 28.51
N SER A 6 12.22 29.83 29.62
CA SER A 6 13.62 29.44 29.69
C SER A 6 13.80 27.99 29.25
N LEU A 7 14.51 27.76 28.14
CA LEU A 7 14.91 26.42 27.70
C LEU A 7 16.29 26.09 28.30
N HIS A 8 16.28 25.21 29.29
CA HIS A 8 17.47 24.55 29.82
C HIS A 8 18.25 23.85 28.70
N ARG A 9 19.48 24.32 28.43
CA ARG A 9 20.46 23.63 27.60
C ARG A 9 20.87 22.31 28.26
N LEU A 10 20.42 21.19 27.72
CA LEU A 10 21.01 19.89 28.00
C LEU A 10 22.38 19.81 27.29
N ARG A 11 23.42 19.93 28.10
CA ARG A 11 24.84 19.93 27.73
C ARG A 11 25.29 18.47 27.66
N TRP A 12 25.68 18.02 26.47
CA TRP A 12 26.30 16.70 26.27
C TRP A 12 27.65 16.62 27.01
N PRO A 13 27.96 15.49 27.67
CA PRO A 13 29.23 15.35 28.38
C PRO A 13 30.41 15.26 27.40
N ARG A 14 31.43 16.10 27.63
CA ARG A 14 32.75 16.00 27.02
C ARG A 14 33.41 14.71 27.49
N PHE A 15 33.83 13.86 26.55
CA PHE A 15 34.77 12.77 26.82
C PHE A 15 36.12 13.33 27.28
N PRO A 16 36.72 12.82 28.37
CA PRO A 16 38.08 13.16 28.75
C PRO A 16 39.07 12.44 27.83
N SER A 17 39.91 13.22 27.16
CA SER A 17 41.15 12.79 26.51
C SER A 17 42.07 12.13 27.54
N ARG A 18 42.35 10.84 27.37
CA ARG A 18 43.34 10.11 28.18
C ARG A 18 44.76 10.53 27.79
N PRO A 19 45.65 10.82 28.75
CA PRO A 19 47.06 11.04 28.49
C PRO A 19 47.78 9.72 28.18
N CYS A 20 48.78 9.80 27.30
CA CYS A 20 49.75 8.73 27.07
C CYS A 20 50.50 8.43 28.37
N ILE A 21 50.48 7.16 28.78
CA ILE A 21 51.24 6.65 29.92
C ILE A 21 52.63 6.24 29.43
N ASP A 22 53.60 6.74 30.18
CA ASP A 22 55.04 6.47 30.27
C ASP A 22 55.49 5.03 29.88
N PRO A 23 56.58 4.84 29.11
CA PRO A 23 57.08 3.52 28.73
C PRO A 23 58.11 2.90 29.70
N SER A 24 58.25 3.34 30.95
CA SER A 24 59.32 2.89 31.87
C SER A 24 58.96 1.75 32.84
N ALA A 25 58.11 0.78 32.46
CA ALA A 25 57.76 -0.33 33.36
C ALA A 25 57.48 -1.65 32.62
N CYS A 26 58.51 -2.25 32.02
CA CYS A 26 58.58 -3.70 31.77
C CYS A 26 60.01 -4.19 32.02
N THR A 27 60.37 -4.35 33.29
CA THR A 27 61.40 -5.30 33.72
C THR A 27 60.81 -6.71 33.64
N GLY A 28 61.39 -7.59 32.81
CA GLY A 28 61.07 -9.02 32.87
C GLY A 28 61.23 -9.79 31.57
N SER A 29 62.48 -10.07 31.21
CA SER A 29 62.94 -11.32 30.56
C SER A 29 62.10 -11.90 29.40
N TYR A 30 62.43 -11.55 28.17
CA TYR A 30 63.11 -12.48 27.25
C TYR A 30 63.71 -11.67 26.10
N ALA A 31 65.03 -11.76 26.02
CA ALA A 31 65.89 -11.03 25.12
C ALA A 31 65.96 -11.68 23.73
N ARG A 32 66.48 -10.88 22.77
CA ARG A 32 67.15 -11.25 21.50
C ARG A 32 66.23 -11.50 20.29
N CYS A 33 66.41 -10.91 19.11
CA CYS A 33 67.53 -10.13 18.54
C CYS A 33 67.00 -9.16 17.47
N CYS A 34 67.28 -7.86 17.62
CA CYS A 34 67.41 -6.94 16.50
C CYS A 34 68.56 -5.98 16.84
N GLY A 35 69.69 -6.21 16.19
CA GLY A 35 70.90 -5.42 16.29
C GLY A 35 71.92 -6.06 15.35
N ALA A 36 72.76 -5.36 14.64
CA ALA A 36 72.93 -3.93 14.45
C ALA A 36 73.69 -3.79 13.12
N LEU A 37 73.53 -2.67 12.44
CA LEU A 37 74.50 -2.25 11.44
C LEU A 37 75.81 -1.91 12.16
N ALA A 38 76.90 -2.61 11.81
CA ALA A 38 78.26 -2.14 12.00
C ALA A 38 79.19 -2.80 10.96
N SER A 39 79.63 -1.96 10.03
CA SER A 39 80.98 -1.85 9.45
C SER A 39 81.91 -3.08 9.33
N SER A 40 82.53 -3.12 8.15
CA SER A 40 83.95 -3.42 7.86
C SER A 40 84.30 -4.77 7.22
N PRO A 41 85.44 -4.83 6.47
CA PRO A 41 85.40 -5.25 5.08
C PRO A 41 86.38 -6.41 4.80
N TRP A 42 86.38 -6.88 3.55
CA TRP A 42 87.32 -7.84 2.97
C TRP A 42 87.22 -9.25 3.57
N HIS A 43 86.70 -10.19 2.78
CA HIS A 43 87.48 -11.32 2.26
C HIS A 43 86.65 -11.99 1.17
N GLY A 44 87.19 -11.99 -0.05
CA GLY A 44 86.56 -12.63 -1.19
C GLY A 44 86.46 -14.14 -1.00
N ARG A 45 85.34 -14.70 -1.46
CA ARG A 45 85.31 -16.04 -2.03
C ARG A 45 84.09 -16.20 -2.93
N ALA A 46 84.42 -16.35 -4.21
CA ALA A 46 83.73 -17.12 -5.24
C ALA A 46 82.21 -16.94 -5.39
N MET A 47 81.87 -16.16 -6.41
CA MET A 47 80.64 -16.34 -7.19
C MET A 47 80.56 -17.79 -7.69
N ALA A 48 79.59 -18.55 -7.19
CA ALA A 48 79.04 -19.71 -7.89
C ALA A 48 77.64 -19.35 -8.36
N SER A 49 77.60 -18.62 -9.47
CA SER A 49 76.40 -18.41 -10.28
C SER A 49 75.97 -19.76 -10.85
N CYS A 50 74.94 -20.37 -10.26
CA CYS A 50 74.06 -21.26 -11.00
C CYS A 50 72.77 -20.49 -11.33
N ALA A 51 72.91 -19.46 -12.16
CA ALA A 51 71.79 -18.77 -12.78
C ALA A 51 71.14 -19.71 -13.80
N SER A 52 70.30 -20.63 -13.34
CA SER A 52 69.31 -21.26 -14.20
C SER A 52 68.34 -20.17 -14.67
N ARG A 53 68.68 -19.49 -15.77
CA ARG A 53 67.72 -18.67 -16.52
C ARG A 53 66.66 -19.62 -17.08
N ARG A 54 65.68 -19.96 -16.26
CA ARG A 54 64.37 -20.37 -16.77
C ARG A 54 63.86 -19.18 -17.57
N ARG A 55 63.92 -19.31 -18.90
CA ARG A 55 63.19 -18.43 -19.81
C ARG A 55 61.71 -18.61 -19.46
N PHE A 56 61.20 -17.76 -18.57
CA PHE A 56 59.77 -17.55 -18.43
C PHE A 56 59.31 -16.98 -19.78
N MET A 57 58.87 -17.88 -20.66
CA MET A 57 58.06 -17.50 -21.80
C MET A 57 56.87 -16.77 -21.22
N ARG A 58 56.88 -15.43 -21.32
CA ARG A 58 55.73 -14.60 -21.01
C ARG A 58 54.66 -14.98 -22.03
N ARG A 59 53.87 -16.01 -21.74
CA ARG A 59 52.62 -16.28 -22.44
C ARG A 59 51.84 -14.97 -22.35
N ARG A 60 51.57 -14.35 -23.50
CA ARG A 60 50.63 -13.24 -23.59
C ARG A 60 49.29 -13.76 -23.04
N GLN A 61 49.01 -13.47 -21.78
CA GLN A 61 47.69 -13.69 -21.20
C GLN A 61 46.73 -12.76 -21.95
N ARG A 62 46.10 -13.29 -22.99
CA ARG A 62 44.91 -12.69 -23.57
C ARG A 62 43.84 -12.79 -22.48
N GLY A 63 43.09 -11.71 -22.24
CA GLY A 63 42.20 -11.52 -21.07
C GLY A 63 41.01 -12.47 -20.94
N ALA A 64 41.20 -13.77 -21.17
CA ALA A 64 40.21 -14.83 -21.02
C ALA A 64 39.63 -14.87 -19.61
N SER A 65 40.46 -14.71 -18.57
CA SER A 65 39.98 -14.67 -17.17
C SER A 65 39.07 -13.47 -16.90
N LEU A 66 39.27 -12.34 -17.57
CA LEU A 66 38.39 -11.17 -17.43
C LEU A 66 37.03 -11.43 -18.10
N ILE A 67 37.03 -12.11 -19.26
CA ILE A 67 35.80 -12.50 -19.96
C ILE A 67 35.03 -13.53 -19.14
N GLU A 68 35.69 -14.60 -18.68
CA GLU A 68 35.07 -15.64 -17.83
C GLU A 68 34.50 -15.06 -16.53
N PHE A 69 35.24 -14.15 -15.89
CA PHE A 69 34.74 -13.43 -14.72
C PHE A 69 33.53 -12.57 -15.07
N SER A 70 33.58 -11.76 -16.14
CA SER A 70 32.46 -10.90 -16.54
C SER A 70 31.20 -11.69 -16.90
N LEU A 71 31.35 -12.85 -17.55
CA LEU A 71 30.23 -13.73 -17.89
C LEU A 71 29.45 -14.20 -16.67
N VAL A 72 30.11 -14.36 -15.51
CA VAL A 72 29.47 -14.79 -14.26
C VAL A 72 29.13 -13.61 -13.35
N ALA A 73 30.03 -12.63 -13.22
CA ALA A 73 29.89 -11.51 -12.30
C ALA A 73 28.76 -10.56 -12.70
N VAL A 74 28.61 -10.26 -14.00
CA VAL A 74 27.56 -9.35 -14.50
C VAL A 74 26.15 -9.87 -14.20
N PRO A 75 25.76 -11.12 -14.55
CA PRO A 75 24.42 -11.59 -14.23
C PRO A 75 24.16 -11.70 -12.73
N ILE A 76 25.15 -12.10 -11.93
CA ILE A 76 25.02 -12.12 -10.46
C ILE A 76 24.77 -10.72 -9.91
N LEU A 77 25.51 -9.71 -10.39
CA LEU A 77 25.32 -8.32 -9.97
C LEU A 77 23.95 -7.78 -10.39
N LEU A 78 23.51 -8.05 -11.62
CA LEU A 78 22.19 -7.66 -12.11
C LEU A 78 21.07 -8.33 -11.31
N ALA A 79 21.21 -9.61 -10.97
CA ALA A 79 20.25 -10.33 -10.13
C ALA A 79 20.18 -9.70 -8.72
N GLY A 80 21.33 -9.40 -8.11
CA GLY A 80 21.39 -8.71 -6.82
C GLY A 80 20.71 -7.34 -6.85
N LEU A 81 20.96 -6.55 -7.89
CA LEU A 81 20.31 -5.25 -8.08
C LEU A 81 18.79 -5.38 -8.32
N GLY A 82 18.37 -6.40 -9.08
CA GLY A 82 16.97 -6.74 -9.27
C GLY A 82 16.26 -7.11 -7.97
N CYS A 83 16.90 -7.89 -7.08
CA CYS A 83 16.36 -8.20 -5.76
C CYS A 83 16.13 -6.93 -4.92
N VAL A 84 17.08 -5.99 -4.92
CA VAL A 84 16.94 -4.70 -4.21
C VAL A 84 15.80 -3.86 -4.80
N GLU A 85 15.67 -3.82 -6.13
CA GLU A 85 14.59 -3.13 -6.83
C GLU A 85 13.21 -3.69 -6.43
N VAL A 86 13.07 -5.01 -6.45
CA VAL A 86 11.81 -5.69 -6.08
C VAL A 86 11.46 -5.44 -4.62
N ALA A 87 12.44 -5.53 -3.72
CA ALA A 87 12.23 -5.26 -2.30
C ALA A 87 11.74 -3.82 -2.06
N ARG A 88 12.36 -2.84 -2.72
CA ARG A 88 11.95 -1.43 -2.64
C ARG A 88 10.57 -1.20 -3.25
N TRP A 89 10.32 -1.76 -4.42
CA TRP A 89 9.01 -1.65 -5.07
C TRP A 89 7.90 -2.22 -4.17
N PHE A 90 8.13 -3.39 -3.56
CA PHE A 90 7.19 -3.99 -2.61
C PHE A 90 6.98 -3.11 -1.39
N GLN A 91 8.04 -2.53 -0.81
CA GLN A 91 7.92 -1.60 0.31
C GLN A 91 7.05 -0.38 -0.05
N VAL A 92 7.30 0.28 -1.18
CA VAL A 92 6.51 1.43 -1.63
C VAL A 92 5.06 1.02 -1.88
N ARG A 93 4.82 -0.15 -2.48
CA ARG A 93 3.50 -0.71 -2.72
C ARG A 93 2.70 -0.87 -1.42
N GLN A 94 3.30 -1.43 -0.37
CA GLN A 94 2.64 -1.58 0.93
C GLN A 94 2.27 -0.23 1.56
N PHE A 95 3.18 0.75 1.53
CA PHE A 95 2.87 2.10 2.04
C PHE A 95 1.77 2.79 1.22
N ALA A 96 1.76 2.62 -0.11
CA ALA A 96 0.74 3.17 -0.97
C ALA A 96 -0.66 2.56 -0.69
N ASP A 97 -0.73 1.26 -0.40
CA ASP A 97 -1.99 0.59 -0.06
C ASP A 97 -2.56 1.08 1.27
N VAL A 98 -1.71 1.16 2.31
CA VAL A 98 -2.10 1.71 3.61
C VAL A 98 -2.53 3.18 3.47
N ALA A 99 -1.79 3.97 2.70
CA ALA A 99 -2.14 5.37 2.46
C ALA A 99 -3.46 5.51 1.70
N LEU A 100 -3.72 4.68 0.70
CA LEU A 100 -5.00 4.65 -0.01
C LEU A 100 -6.16 4.26 0.91
N LEU A 101 -5.95 3.31 1.81
CA LEU A 101 -6.94 2.95 2.83
C LEU A 101 -7.26 4.12 3.77
N GLN A 102 -6.25 4.85 4.25
CA GLN A 102 -6.48 6.04 5.09
C GLN A 102 -7.18 7.15 4.33
N ALA A 103 -6.81 7.36 3.06
CA ALA A 103 -7.48 8.30 2.18
C ALA A 103 -8.95 7.94 1.97
N ALA A 104 -9.24 6.66 1.73
CA ALA A 104 -10.61 6.17 1.58
C ALA A 104 -11.41 6.30 2.88
N ARG A 105 -10.81 6.00 4.05
CA ARG A 105 -11.45 6.20 5.36
C ARG A 105 -11.81 7.66 5.62
N ALA A 106 -10.91 8.59 5.31
CA ALA A 106 -11.19 10.02 5.38
C ALA A 106 -12.27 10.45 4.36
N GLY A 107 -12.30 9.80 3.19
CA GLY A 107 -13.33 10.02 2.17
C GLY A 107 -14.72 9.56 2.62
N ILE A 108 -14.87 8.34 3.11
CA ILE A 108 -16.18 7.77 3.48
C ILE A 108 -16.83 8.48 4.66
N THR A 109 -16.05 9.08 5.57
CA THR A 109 -16.57 9.87 6.70
C THR A 109 -16.65 11.37 6.39
N GLY A 110 -15.86 11.85 5.43
CA GLY A 110 -15.76 13.26 5.06
C GLY A 110 -16.54 13.64 3.80
N HIS A 111 -17.69 13.00 3.54
CA HIS A 111 -18.54 13.29 2.37
C HIS A 111 -17.84 13.16 1.02
N ALA A 112 -16.84 12.27 0.91
CA ALA A 112 -15.96 12.12 -0.25
C ALA A 112 -15.18 13.40 -0.64
N ARG A 113 -14.92 14.30 0.32
CA ARG A 113 -14.24 15.59 0.08
C ARG A 113 -12.81 15.38 -0.44
N PRO A 114 -12.45 15.88 -1.65
CA PRO A 114 -11.14 15.69 -2.26
C PRO A 114 -9.96 16.15 -1.39
N GLN A 115 -10.12 17.25 -0.65
CA GLN A 115 -9.08 17.79 0.23
C GLN A 115 -8.79 16.84 1.40
N ALA A 116 -9.82 16.23 1.98
CA ALA A 116 -9.69 15.28 3.08
C ALA A 116 -9.00 13.99 2.62
N ILE A 117 -9.41 13.47 1.45
CA ILE A 117 -8.78 12.29 0.82
C ILE A 117 -7.30 12.55 0.55
N ALA A 118 -6.97 13.68 -0.08
CA ALA A 118 -5.58 14.03 -0.42
C ALA A 118 -4.71 14.24 0.83
N ALA A 119 -5.21 14.96 1.84
CA ALA A 119 -4.48 15.21 3.07
C ALA A 119 -4.21 13.91 3.84
N ALA A 120 -5.21 13.03 3.98
CA ALA A 120 -5.06 11.75 4.64
C ALA A 120 -4.10 10.81 3.89
N PHE A 121 -4.15 10.80 2.55
CA PHE A 121 -3.19 10.06 1.73
C PHE A 121 -1.75 10.52 1.98
N GLU A 122 -1.48 11.81 1.87
CA GLU A 122 -0.14 12.37 2.06
C GLU A 122 0.38 12.17 3.49
N GLN A 123 -0.49 12.33 4.49
CA GLN A 123 -0.13 12.10 5.89
C GLN A 123 0.24 10.64 6.14
N ALA A 124 -0.50 9.69 5.58
CA ALA A 124 -0.22 8.27 5.71
C ALA A 124 1.02 7.83 4.91
N LEU A 125 1.47 8.63 3.94
CA LEU A 125 2.67 8.38 3.15
C LEU A 125 3.96 8.86 3.83
N LEU A 126 3.88 9.71 4.87
CA LEU A 126 5.05 10.26 5.58
C LEU A 126 6.09 9.22 6.03
N PRO A 127 5.72 8.01 6.53
CA PRO A 127 6.70 7.00 6.93
C PRO A 127 7.63 6.54 5.80
N LEU A 128 7.20 6.68 4.53
CA LEU A 128 8.05 6.38 3.38
C LEU A 128 9.21 7.37 3.24
N TYR A 129 9.05 8.58 3.78
CA TYR A 129 10.01 9.70 3.68
C TYR A 129 10.73 9.92 5.00
N VAL A 130 11.44 8.90 5.49
CA VAL A 130 12.15 8.93 6.79
C VAL A 130 12.97 10.23 6.95
N ALA A 131 12.81 10.88 8.11
CA ALA A 131 13.56 12.08 8.45
C ALA A 131 15.07 11.76 8.58
N GLY A 132 15.90 12.62 8.01
CA GLY A 132 17.37 12.53 8.14
C GLY A 132 17.91 13.72 8.92
N SER A 133 19.22 13.75 9.18
CA SER A 133 19.87 14.89 9.84
C SER A 133 19.61 16.20 9.07
N GLY A 134 18.71 17.03 9.60
CA GLY A 134 18.42 18.38 9.09
C GLY A 134 17.15 18.55 8.25
N ALA A 135 16.37 17.50 7.96
CA ALA A 135 15.13 17.64 7.18
C ALA A 135 14.00 16.75 7.73
N SER A 136 12.83 17.34 7.98
CA SER A 136 11.62 16.62 8.39
C SER A 136 11.12 15.70 7.29
N ALA A 137 10.37 14.65 7.66
CA ALA A 137 9.78 13.72 6.70
C ALA A 137 8.90 14.43 5.66
N ASP A 138 8.10 15.39 6.12
CA ASP A 138 7.26 16.23 5.28
C ASP A 138 8.09 17.07 4.28
N SER A 139 9.18 17.70 4.70
CA SER A 139 10.03 18.49 3.79
C SER A 139 10.65 17.61 2.69
N ARG A 140 11.05 16.38 3.02
CA ARG A 140 11.57 15.41 2.05
C ARG A 140 10.49 14.95 1.08
N MET A 141 9.29 14.65 1.59
CA MET A 141 8.14 14.30 0.76
C MET A 141 7.82 15.41 -0.24
N ARG A 142 7.74 16.67 0.22
CA ARG A 142 7.46 17.83 -0.64
C ARG A 142 8.55 18.05 -1.68
N ALA A 143 9.82 17.86 -1.34
CA ALA A 143 10.92 17.95 -2.29
C ALA A 143 10.83 16.88 -3.39
N GLU A 144 10.54 15.63 -3.03
CA GLU A 144 10.37 14.54 -3.99
C GLU A 144 9.12 14.74 -4.85
N PHE A 145 8.02 15.21 -4.27
CA PHE A 145 6.81 15.57 -5.03
C PHE A 145 7.08 16.72 -6.01
N SER A 146 7.81 17.76 -5.60
CA SER A 146 8.16 18.88 -6.48
C SER A 146 9.02 18.43 -7.65
N ARG A 147 10.03 17.58 -7.41
CA ARG A 147 10.87 17.00 -8.46
C ARG A 147 10.04 16.14 -9.42
N ARG A 148 9.15 15.33 -8.89
CA ARG A 148 8.28 14.45 -9.68
C ARG A 148 7.30 15.28 -10.52
N SER A 149 6.64 16.27 -9.93
CA SER A 149 5.76 17.17 -10.66
C SER A 149 6.47 17.93 -11.77
N ALA A 150 7.71 18.40 -11.54
CA ALA A 150 8.51 19.03 -12.59
C ALA A 150 8.86 18.05 -13.73
N ALA A 151 9.12 16.77 -13.42
CA ALA A 151 9.43 15.75 -14.43
C ALA A 151 8.19 15.30 -15.24
N LEU A 152 7.01 15.28 -14.63
CA LEU A 152 5.75 14.90 -15.31
C LEU A 152 5.03 16.08 -15.96
N GLY A 153 5.25 17.31 -15.50
CA GLY A 153 4.39 18.45 -15.82
C GLY A 153 2.96 18.30 -15.26
N ASP A 154 2.76 17.50 -14.21
CA ASP A 154 1.46 17.12 -13.66
C ASP A 154 1.57 16.82 -12.14
N ALA A 155 0.48 16.39 -11.52
CA ALA A 155 0.45 15.97 -10.13
C ALA A 155 1.47 14.84 -9.85
N PRO A 156 2.07 14.80 -8.65
CA PRO A 156 3.08 13.81 -8.29
C PRO A 156 2.49 12.40 -8.06
N TRP A 157 1.18 12.30 -7.95
CA TRP A 157 0.39 11.08 -7.86
C TRP A 157 -1.04 11.45 -8.25
N ARG A 158 -1.87 10.46 -8.59
CA ARG A 158 -3.27 10.69 -8.97
C ARG A 158 -4.19 9.67 -8.32
N ILE A 159 -5.27 10.12 -7.69
CA ILE A 159 -6.37 9.29 -7.24
C ILE A 159 -7.61 9.67 -8.06
N GLU A 160 -8.21 8.67 -8.68
CA GLU A 160 -9.44 8.82 -9.46
C GLU A 160 -10.62 8.31 -8.65
N VAL A 161 -11.67 9.10 -8.52
CA VAL A 161 -12.93 8.69 -7.91
C VAL A 161 -13.77 8.02 -8.99
N LEU A 162 -13.87 6.69 -8.92
CA LEU A 162 -14.64 5.88 -9.88
C LEU A 162 -16.13 5.84 -9.53
N ASN A 163 -16.46 5.92 -8.24
CA ASN A 163 -17.82 5.91 -7.72
C ASN A 163 -17.84 6.68 -6.38
N PRO A 164 -18.90 7.45 -6.06
CA PRO A 164 -20.15 7.65 -6.81
C PRO A 164 -19.97 8.39 -8.14
N THR A 165 -20.72 7.99 -9.17
CA THR A 165 -20.70 8.64 -10.49
C THR A 165 -21.67 9.82 -10.55
N LYS A 166 -21.48 10.74 -11.53
CA LYS A 166 -22.44 11.82 -11.79
C LYS A 166 -23.87 11.31 -12.05
N ALA A 167 -23.99 10.18 -12.75
CA ALA A 167 -25.27 9.53 -12.99
C ALA A 167 -25.90 9.01 -11.68
N ALA A 168 -25.10 8.49 -10.75
CA ALA A 168 -25.60 8.05 -9.44
C ALA A 168 -26.15 9.23 -8.62
N PHE A 169 -25.49 10.40 -8.70
CA PHE A 169 -26.03 11.63 -8.11
C PHE A 169 -27.34 12.07 -8.78
N ALA A 170 -27.46 11.93 -10.10
CA ALA A 170 -28.72 12.27 -10.79
C ALA A 170 -29.90 11.38 -10.35
N ASP A 171 -29.65 10.12 -9.99
CA ASP A 171 -30.70 9.18 -9.60
C ASP A 171 -31.07 9.24 -8.11
N TYR A 172 -30.07 9.46 -7.24
CA TYR A 172 -30.18 9.24 -5.80
C TYR A 172 -29.87 10.47 -4.93
N ALA A 173 -29.65 11.65 -5.53
CA ALA A 173 -29.42 12.86 -4.75
C ALA A 173 -30.67 13.28 -3.97
N ASP A 174 -30.44 13.69 -2.73
CA ASP A 174 -31.47 14.20 -1.83
C ASP A 174 -31.16 15.68 -1.48
N PRO A 175 -31.90 16.66 -2.04
CA PRO A 175 -31.71 18.08 -1.75
C PRO A 175 -32.12 18.45 -0.31
N GLY A 176 -32.79 17.54 0.41
CA GLY A 176 -33.21 17.72 1.80
C GLY A 176 -32.05 17.64 2.81
N LEU A 177 -30.92 17.06 2.43
CA LEU A 177 -29.78 16.85 3.33
C LEU A 177 -29.12 18.17 3.76
N ALA A 178 -28.73 18.27 5.03
CA ALA A 178 -28.03 19.45 5.56
C ALA A 178 -26.77 19.77 4.74
N VAL A 179 -25.95 18.75 4.44
CA VAL A 179 -24.73 18.93 3.65
C VAL A 179 -25.01 19.40 2.22
N ALA A 180 -26.12 18.98 1.60
CA ALA A 180 -26.51 19.43 0.27
C ALA A 180 -26.90 20.91 0.29
N ARG A 181 -27.63 21.33 1.33
CA ARG A 181 -28.01 22.74 1.52
C ARG A 181 -26.83 23.64 1.86
N GLU A 182 -25.92 23.17 2.72
CA GLU A 182 -24.72 23.91 3.12
C GLU A 182 -23.73 24.10 1.96
N THR A 183 -23.55 23.07 1.14
CA THR A 183 -22.58 23.09 0.03
C THR A 183 -23.18 23.59 -1.28
N GLY A 184 -24.51 23.52 -1.44
CA GLY A 184 -25.19 23.75 -2.71
C GLY A 184 -24.93 22.67 -3.76
N LEU A 185 -24.38 21.51 -3.37
CA LEU A 185 -24.01 20.41 -4.25
C LEU A 185 -24.93 19.21 -4.03
N ALA A 186 -25.11 18.40 -5.08
CA ALA A 186 -25.86 17.16 -4.99
C ALA A 186 -25.20 16.20 -4.00
N ALA A 187 -25.99 15.59 -3.12
CA ALA A 187 -25.51 14.61 -2.15
C ALA A 187 -26.44 13.41 -2.10
N ILE A 188 -25.87 12.20 -2.06
CA ILE A 188 -26.67 10.97 -1.97
C ILE A 188 -26.97 10.70 -0.49
N ASN A 189 -28.22 10.35 -0.19
CA ASN A 189 -28.60 9.99 1.16
C ASN A 189 -28.02 8.60 1.52
N ASN A 190 -27.25 8.56 2.61
CA ASN A 190 -26.55 7.36 3.09
C ASN A 190 -27.37 6.64 4.16
N ASP A 191 -28.40 7.27 4.71
CA ASP A 191 -29.19 6.75 5.80
C ASP A 191 -30.33 5.87 5.27
N TYR A 192 -30.73 4.85 6.03
CA TYR A 192 -31.89 4.01 5.70
C TYR A 192 -31.87 3.47 4.26
N GLN A 193 -30.70 2.99 3.80
CA GLN A 193 -30.53 2.51 2.42
C GLN A 193 -31.43 1.32 2.11
N ALA A 194 -31.73 0.48 3.11
CA ALA A 194 -32.64 -0.65 2.95
C ALA A 194 -34.07 -0.20 2.64
N GLU A 195 -34.55 0.80 3.36
CA GLU A 195 -35.87 1.39 3.18
C GLU A 195 -35.94 2.18 1.86
N GLN A 196 -34.88 2.90 1.51
CA GLN A 196 -34.75 3.54 0.20
C GLN A 196 -34.83 2.50 -0.93
N HIS A 197 -34.10 1.40 -0.80
CA HIS A 197 -34.12 0.32 -1.79
C HIS A 197 -35.51 -0.31 -1.91
N GLN A 198 -36.17 -0.58 -0.78
CA GLN A 198 -37.53 -1.14 -0.77
C GLN A 198 -38.55 -0.19 -1.39
N ARG A 199 -38.46 1.11 -1.15
CA ARG A 199 -39.31 2.12 -1.83
C ARG A 199 -39.09 2.11 -3.33
N ASN A 200 -37.83 2.01 -3.77
CA ASN A 200 -37.49 1.93 -5.20
C ASN A 200 -38.04 0.66 -5.86
N LEU A 201 -38.02 -0.48 -5.15
CA LEU A 201 -38.67 -1.71 -5.60
C LEU A 201 -40.19 -1.56 -5.72
N GLY A 202 -40.85 -0.94 -4.75
CA GLY A 202 -42.29 -0.67 -4.79
C GLY A 202 -42.71 0.27 -5.93
N LEU A 203 -41.79 1.11 -6.40
CA LEU A 203 -41.97 1.99 -7.57
C LEU A 203 -41.59 1.31 -8.90
N GLY A 204 -41.18 0.03 -8.90
CA GLY A 204 -40.72 -0.67 -10.10
C GLY A 204 -39.39 -0.15 -10.65
N ARG A 205 -38.57 0.52 -9.81
CA ARG A 205 -37.28 1.13 -10.18
C ARG A 205 -36.13 0.54 -9.34
N PRO A 206 -35.84 -0.79 -9.43
CA PRO A 206 -34.78 -1.44 -8.64
C PRO A 206 -33.39 -0.82 -8.83
N LEU A 207 -33.16 -0.25 -10.02
CA LEU A 207 -31.93 0.41 -10.45
C LEU A 207 -32.23 1.86 -10.81
N GLY A 208 -31.25 2.73 -10.57
CA GLY A 208 -31.30 4.12 -10.99
C GLY A 208 -31.36 4.23 -12.53
N PRO A 209 -32.26 5.05 -13.11
CA PRO A 209 -32.45 5.11 -14.55
C PRO A 209 -31.24 5.67 -15.33
N ALA A 210 -30.47 6.59 -14.75
CA ALA A 210 -29.29 7.15 -15.39
C ALA A 210 -28.02 6.32 -15.11
N SER A 211 -27.89 5.79 -13.90
CA SER A 211 -26.67 5.11 -13.41
C SER A 211 -26.68 3.60 -13.62
N GLY A 212 -27.85 2.96 -13.68
CA GLY A 212 -27.97 1.51 -13.67
C GLY A 212 -27.49 0.86 -12.37
N LEU A 213 -27.35 1.64 -11.28
CA LEU A 213 -26.87 1.18 -9.98
C LEU A 213 -28.02 1.06 -8.97
N THR A 214 -27.84 0.26 -7.93
CA THR A 214 -28.71 0.32 -6.73
C THR A 214 -28.27 1.44 -5.79
N ILE A 215 -29.12 1.84 -4.84
CA ILE A 215 -28.75 2.82 -3.79
C ILE A 215 -27.53 2.39 -2.97
N TYR A 216 -27.34 1.08 -2.75
CA TYR A 216 -26.18 0.54 -2.07
C TYR A 216 -24.90 0.74 -2.88
N GLN A 217 -24.96 0.41 -4.18
CA GLN A 217 -23.83 0.59 -5.09
C GLN A 217 -23.51 2.08 -5.27
N ALA A 218 -24.52 2.94 -5.38
CA ALA A 218 -24.35 4.38 -5.46
C ALA A 218 -23.67 4.97 -4.20
N ASN A 219 -23.84 4.35 -3.03
CA ASN A 219 -23.19 4.73 -1.76
C ASN A 219 -21.85 4.01 -1.49
N VAL A 220 -21.13 3.56 -2.52
CA VAL A 220 -19.76 3.01 -2.37
C VAL A 220 -18.74 4.01 -2.91
N LEU A 221 -17.74 4.37 -2.09
CA LEU A 221 -16.58 5.11 -2.56
C LEU A 221 -15.58 4.15 -3.21
N ALA A 222 -15.41 4.25 -4.52
CA ALA A 222 -14.40 3.52 -5.28
C ALA A 222 -13.28 4.47 -5.72
N LEU A 223 -12.05 4.18 -5.32
CA LEU A 223 -10.87 4.99 -5.61
C LEU A 223 -9.83 4.20 -6.39
N ARG A 224 -9.25 4.79 -7.43
CA ARG A 224 -8.11 4.26 -8.17
C ARG A 224 -6.89 5.16 -8.02
N LEU A 225 -5.88 4.69 -7.32
CA LEU A 225 -4.57 5.33 -7.21
C LEU A 225 -3.69 4.94 -8.39
N THR A 226 -3.07 5.93 -9.04
CA THR A 226 -1.89 5.75 -9.87
C THR A 226 -0.70 6.45 -9.21
N PHE A 227 0.27 5.67 -8.73
CA PHE A 227 1.46 6.16 -8.06
C PHE A 227 2.71 5.96 -8.94
N PRO A 228 3.37 7.03 -9.42
CA PRO A 228 4.60 6.92 -10.20
C PRO A 228 5.79 6.49 -9.33
N TYR A 229 6.26 5.25 -9.50
CA TYR A 229 7.44 4.71 -8.83
C TYR A 229 8.71 5.00 -9.65
N ARG A 230 9.81 5.40 -8.98
CA ARG A 230 11.09 5.68 -9.63
C ARG A 230 12.00 4.45 -9.55
N PRO A 231 12.32 3.78 -10.68
CA PRO A 231 13.28 2.68 -10.69
C PRO A 231 14.67 3.12 -10.20
N LEU A 232 15.36 2.27 -9.44
CA LEU A 232 16.78 2.47 -9.07
C LEU A 232 17.74 1.87 -10.10
N VAL A 233 17.35 0.75 -10.71
CA VAL A 233 18.19 0.06 -11.69
C VAL A 233 18.49 0.99 -12.88
N PRO A 234 19.77 1.19 -13.23
CA PRO A 234 20.14 2.02 -14.38
C PRO A 234 19.60 1.41 -15.67
N GLY A 235 19.19 2.26 -16.62
CA GLY A 235 18.61 1.83 -17.90
C GLY A 235 17.10 1.60 -17.87
N VAL A 236 16.50 1.15 -16.76
CA VAL A 236 15.04 0.90 -16.69
C VAL A 236 14.23 2.16 -16.97
N ALA A 237 14.61 3.30 -16.40
CA ALA A 237 13.92 4.56 -16.67
C ALA A 237 14.02 4.98 -18.16
N ALA A 238 15.10 4.65 -18.86
CA ALA A 238 15.23 4.93 -20.29
C ALA A 238 14.31 4.02 -21.12
N LEU A 239 14.24 2.73 -20.77
CA LEU A 239 13.32 1.77 -21.37
C LEU A 239 11.86 2.21 -21.16
N LEU A 240 11.48 2.63 -19.96
CA LEU A 240 10.12 3.10 -19.67
C LEU A 240 9.73 4.32 -20.50
N ARG A 241 10.67 5.24 -20.77
CA ARG A 241 10.42 6.38 -21.65
C ARG A 241 10.13 5.96 -23.09
N GLN A 242 10.73 4.87 -23.56
CA GLN A 242 10.49 4.33 -24.90
C GLN A 242 9.16 3.57 -25.00
N LEU A 243 8.69 2.98 -23.89
CA LEU A 243 7.43 2.22 -23.83
C LEU A 243 6.21 3.09 -23.51
N GLY A 244 6.43 4.27 -22.93
CA GLY A 244 5.35 5.19 -22.57
C GLY A 244 4.78 5.95 -23.77
N ASP A 245 3.59 6.50 -23.59
CA ASP A 245 2.94 7.40 -24.54
C ASP A 245 2.73 8.79 -23.90
N PRO A 246 3.35 9.86 -24.42
CA PRO A 246 3.21 11.22 -23.88
C PRO A 246 1.82 11.83 -24.11
N ALA A 247 1.02 11.30 -25.03
CA ALA A 247 -0.36 11.74 -25.27
C ALA A 247 -1.40 10.86 -24.54
N GLY A 248 -0.98 9.76 -23.92
CA GLY A 248 -1.85 8.77 -23.31
C GLY A 248 -2.36 9.13 -21.91
N SER A 249 -2.83 8.09 -21.20
CA SER A 249 -3.29 8.19 -19.81
C SER A 249 -2.21 8.73 -18.88
N TYR A 250 -2.59 9.15 -17.66
CA TYR A 250 -1.61 9.61 -16.65
C TYR A 250 -0.49 8.58 -16.40
N ALA A 251 -0.83 7.28 -16.37
CA ALA A 251 0.15 6.20 -16.24
C ALA A 251 1.11 6.13 -17.43
N ALA A 252 0.61 6.27 -18.67
CA ALA A 252 1.41 6.26 -19.88
C ALA A 252 2.36 7.47 -19.95
N ARG A 253 1.86 8.67 -19.60
CA ARG A 253 2.66 9.90 -19.53
C ARG A 253 3.73 9.84 -18.45
N ALA A 254 3.43 9.22 -17.30
CA ALA A 254 4.41 9.01 -16.23
C ALA A 254 5.60 8.17 -16.70
N MET A 255 5.36 7.17 -17.55
CA MET A 255 6.41 6.39 -18.21
C MET A 255 7.18 7.24 -19.23
N ALA A 256 6.47 7.86 -20.18
CA ALA A 256 7.06 8.59 -21.31
C ALA A 256 7.93 9.78 -20.90
N LEU A 257 7.44 10.61 -19.97
CA LEU A 257 8.09 11.86 -19.59
C LEU A 257 9.09 11.64 -18.45
N GLY A 258 8.65 10.92 -17.42
CA GLY A 258 9.42 10.79 -16.19
C GLY A 258 10.29 9.54 -16.09
N GLY A 259 10.06 8.52 -16.94
CA GLY A 259 10.66 7.20 -16.77
C GLY A 259 10.22 6.51 -15.47
N TYR A 260 9.01 6.80 -15.01
CA TYR A 260 8.42 6.21 -13.81
C TYR A 260 7.64 4.94 -14.16
N LEU A 261 7.68 3.93 -13.30
CA LEU A 261 6.82 2.76 -13.37
C LEU A 261 5.49 3.07 -12.65
N PRO A 262 4.35 3.16 -13.36
CA PRO A 262 3.08 3.45 -12.72
C PRO A 262 2.59 2.23 -11.92
N MET A 263 2.28 2.44 -10.64
CA MET A 263 1.62 1.45 -9.81
C MET A 263 0.16 1.82 -9.64
N VAL A 264 -0.74 0.96 -10.15
CA VAL A 264 -2.19 1.16 -10.06
C VAL A 264 -2.76 0.33 -8.91
N ARG A 265 -3.53 0.95 -8.01
CA ARG A 265 -4.23 0.32 -6.88
C ARG A 265 -5.68 0.77 -6.88
N GLU A 266 -6.61 -0.15 -6.63
CA GLU A 266 -8.03 0.17 -6.49
C GLU A 266 -8.50 -0.25 -5.10
N LEU A 267 -9.39 0.55 -4.51
CA LEU A 267 -10.03 0.25 -3.24
C LEU A 267 -11.50 0.71 -3.29
N ARG A 268 -12.39 -0.08 -2.70
CA ARG A 268 -13.82 0.21 -2.60
C ARG A 268 -14.27 0.07 -1.15
N LEU A 269 -14.94 1.09 -0.62
CA LEU A 269 -15.50 1.10 0.75
C LEU A 269 -16.91 1.69 0.72
N GLY A 270 -17.82 1.15 1.53
CA GLY A 270 -19.15 1.74 1.74
C GLY A 270 -19.02 3.09 2.44
N MET A 271 -19.79 4.07 1.98
CA MET A 271 -19.86 5.39 2.60
C MET A 271 -20.35 5.30 4.05
N GLN A 272 -19.84 6.20 4.90
CA GLN A 272 -20.24 6.39 6.30
C GLN A 272 -20.79 7.81 6.53
N SER A 273 -21.03 8.52 5.45
CA SER A 273 -21.54 9.90 5.38
C SER A 273 -22.20 10.08 4.01
N HIS A 274 -23.01 11.11 3.83
CA HIS A 274 -23.59 11.42 2.52
C HIS A 274 -22.49 11.82 1.53
N PRO A 275 -22.20 11.05 0.46
CA PRO A 275 -21.22 11.51 -0.51
C PRO A 275 -21.76 12.75 -1.21
N VAL A 276 -20.89 13.72 -1.48
CA VAL A 276 -21.22 14.97 -2.16
C VAL A 276 -20.53 15.01 -3.51
N ASP A 277 -21.21 15.58 -4.50
CA ASP A 277 -20.71 15.72 -5.86
C ASP A 277 -19.72 16.89 -6.00
N TRP A 278 -18.53 16.73 -5.44
CA TRP A 278 -17.51 17.76 -5.46
C TRP A 278 -17.06 18.09 -6.90
N PRO A 279 -16.91 19.38 -7.25
CA PRO A 279 -16.32 19.75 -8.53
C PRO A 279 -14.88 19.22 -8.64
N LYS A 280 -14.39 19.02 -9.87
CA LYS A 280 -13.01 18.56 -10.14
C LYS A 280 -12.03 19.39 -9.30
N GLY A 281 -11.19 18.76 -8.47
CA GLY A 281 -10.47 19.48 -7.41
C GLY A 281 -9.07 18.96 -7.04
N LEU A 282 -8.16 19.92 -6.79
CA LEU A 282 -6.76 19.83 -6.34
C LEU A 282 -5.69 19.54 -7.41
N GLY A 283 -5.50 20.46 -8.37
CA GLY A 283 -4.28 20.51 -9.19
C GLY A 283 -3.92 19.19 -9.88
N GLY A 284 -4.93 18.39 -10.26
CA GLY A 284 -4.77 17.08 -10.91
C GLY A 284 -4.52 15.88 -9.98
N LYS A 285 -4.45 16.08 -8.65
CA LYS A 285 -4.23 15.01 -7.66
C LYS A 285 -5.46 14.13 -7.46
N ILE A 286 -6.63 14.73 -7.25
CA ILE A 286 -7.90 14.01 -7.18
C ILE A 286 -8.70 14.36 -8.44
N VAL A 287 -9.14 13.36 -9.18
CA VAL A 287 -9.98 13.57 -10.37
C VAL A 287 -11.21 12.69 -10.28
N ALA A 288 -12.37 13.22 -10.63
CA ALA A 288 -13.54 12.37 -10.85
C ALA A 288 -13.31 11.61 -12.17
N GLN A 289 -13.67 10.33 -12.21
CA GLN A 289 -13.65 9.57 -13.45
C GLN A 289 -14.56 10.29 -14.45
N GLN A 290 -13.96 10.75 -15.55
CA GLN A 290 -14.75 11.06 -16.73
C GLN A 290 -15.08 9.70 -17.35
N VAL A 291 -16.35 9.48 -17.65
CA VAL A 291 -16.72 8.42 -18.58
C VAL A 291 -16.10 8.85 -19.90
N ASP A 292 -14.90 8.35 -20.19
CA ASP A 292 -14.39 8.34 -21.55
C ASP A 292 -15.27 7.33 -22.28
N GLU A 293 -16.38 7.80 -22.85
CA GLU A 293 -17.08 7.15 -23.96
C GLU A 293 -16.07 7.00 -25.10
N GLY A 294 -15.25 5.96 -25.05
CA GLY A 294 -14.17 5.75 -26.02
C GLY A 294 -13.05 4.83 -25.55
N ALA A 295 -12.88 4.60 -24.25
CA ALA A 295 -11.98 3.57 -23.76
C ALA A 295 -12.79 2.30 -23.43
N ALA A 296 -13.13 1.54 -24.47
CA ALA A 296 -13.36 0.11 -24.29
C ALA A 296 -12.25 -0.44 -23.39
N PRO A 297 -12.53 -1.39 -22.47
CA PRO A 297 -11.45 -2.07 -21.78
C PRO A 297 -10.52 -2.57 -22.88
N THR A 298 -9.29 -2.07 -22.89
CA THR A 298 -8.22 -2.71 -23.64
C THR A 298 -7.99 -4.01 -22.88
N GLY A 299 -8.93 -4.96 -23.04
CA GLY A 299 -8.56 -6.34 -23.09
C GLY A 299 -7.38 -6.33 -24.04
N LEU A 300 -6.24 -6.80 -23.54
CA LEU A 300 -5.21 -7.31 -24.40
C LEU A 300 -5.96 -8.08 -25.47
N SER A 301 -6.04 -7.51 -26.69
CA SER A 301 -6.31 -8.30 -27.86
C SER A 301 -5.34 -9.44 -27.70
N MET A 302 -5.87 -10.65 -27.52
CA MET A 302 -5.07 -11.86 -27.53
C MET A 302 -4.39 -11.86 -28.88
N ALA A 303 -3.22 -11.22 -28.95
CA ALA A 303 -2.22 -11.53 -29.94
C ALA A 303 -2.12 -13.05 -29.86
N ALA A 304 -2.43 -13.68 -30.99
CA ALA A 304 -2.44 -15.12 -31.15
C ALA A 304 -1.25 -15.69 -30.37
N CYS A 305 -1.56 -16.48 -29.36
CA CYS A 305 -0.56 -17.11 -28.51
C CYS A 305 0.23 -18.06 -29.43
N HIS A 306 1.42 -17.63 -29.86
CA HIS A 306 2.30 -18.43 -30.71
C HIS A 306 3.49 -18.90 -29.87
N GLY A 307 3.50 -20.21 -29.58
CA GLY A 307 4.58 -20.87 -28.85
C GLY A 307 4.23 -22.33 -28.58
N LEU A 308 5.25 -23.11 -28.20
CA LEU A 308 5.13 -24.55 -27.91
C LEU A 308 4.13 -24.87 -26.77
N TRP A 309 3.74 -23.85 -26.00
CA TRP A 309 2.83 -23.93 -24.85
C TRP A 309 1.39 -23.50 -25.16
N CYS A 310 1.09 -23.24 -26.43
CA CYS A 310 -0.24 -22.82 -26.86
C CYS A 310 -0.97 -24.01 -27.50
N LEU A 311 -1.81 -24.70 -26.72
CA LEU A 311 -2.74 -25.70 -27.24
C LEU A 311 -3.86 -24.97 -28.00
N GLY A 312 -3.75 -24.95 -29.32
CA GLY A 312 -4.79 -24.41 -30.19
C GLY A 312 -6.03 -25.32 -30.20
N PRO A 313 -7.24 -24.75 -30.32
CA PRO A 313 -8.45 -25.54 -30.49
C PRO A 313 -8.57 -25.94 -31.96
N THR A 314 -7.96 -27.04 -32.36
CA THR A 314 -8.35 -27.76 -33.58
C THR A 314 -9.12 -29.00 -33.16
N GLY A 315 -10.42 -28.97 -33.44
CA GLY A 315 -11.37 -29.93 -32.93
C GLY A 315 -11.45 -31.27 -33.67
N ALA A 316 -12.50 -31.98 -33.24
CA ALA A 316 -13.15 -33.17 -33.79
C ALA A 316 -12.60 -34.54 -33.39
N GLY A 317 -13.39 -35.21 -32.53
CA GLY A 317 -13.31 -36.63 -32.21
C GLY A 317 -14.28 -36.96 -31.08
N GLY A 318 -15.58 -36.99 -31.38
CA GLY A 318 -16.64 -37.12 -30.38
C GLY A 318 -16.69 -38.46 -29.68
N LEU A 319 -17.02 -38.43 -28.39
CA LEU A 319 -17.71 -39.51 -27.67
C LEU A 319 -18.57 -38.89 -26.55
N ALA A 320 -19.86 -39.20 -26.63
CA ALA A 320 -20.84 -39.35 -25.55
C ALA A 320 -21.07 -38.22 -24.52
N GLU A 321 -22.24 -37.60 -24.68
CA GLU A 321 -23.24 -37.30 -23.63
C GLU A 321 -22.97 -37.95 -22.26
N GLY A 322 -22.86 -37.14 -21.19
CA GLY A 322 -22.97 -37.61 -19.81
C GLY A 322 -22.16 -36.81 -18.78
N ALA A 323 -22.87 -36.30 -17.78
CA ALA A 323 -22.39 -35.75 -16.49
C ALA A 323 -21.99 -34.26 -16.45
N GLN A 324 -22.95 -33.43 -16.05
CA GLN A 324 -22.68 -32.19 -15.32
C GLN A 324 -22.00 -32.53 -13.98
N PRO A 325 -20.90 -31.86 -13.57
CA PRO A 325 -20.39 -31.98 -12.22
C PRO A 325 -21.32 -31.22 -11.27
N GLU A 326 -22.03 -31.99 -10.45
CA GLU A 326 -22.85 -31.52 -9.34
C GLU A 326 -21.94 -30.77 -8.35
N LEU A 327 -22.12 -29.45 -8.26
CA LEU A 327 -21.53 -28.63 -7.21
C LEU A 327 -22.23 -29.02 -5.91
N SER A 328 -21.50 -29.73 -5.06
CA SER A 328 -21.87 -30.15 -3.71
C SER A 328 -22.59 -29.03 -2.94
N ALA A 329 -23.86 -29.29 -2.62
CA ALA A 329 -24.67 -28.50 -1.72
C ALA A 329 -24.05 -28.43 -0.32
N TRP A 330 -24.15 -27.26 0.31
CA TRP A 330 -23.89 -27.09 1.74
C TRP A 330 -24.95 -27.88 2.55
N PRO A 331 -24.60 -28.52 3.68
CA PRO A 331 -25.58 -29.26 4.47
C PRO A 331 -26.65 -28.33 5.04
N GLU A 332 -27.93 -28.63 4.78
CA GLU A 332 -29.07 -28.01 5.45
C GLU A 332 -29.11 -28.41 6.94
N PRO A 333 -29.51 -27.50 7.85
CA PRO A 333 -29.76 -27.85 9.25
C PRO A 333 -31.02 -28.73 9.38
N PRO A 334 -31.06 -29.65 10.36
CA PRO A 334 -32.18 -30.57 10.51
C PRO A 334 -33.47 -29.86 10.94
N PRO A 335 -34.65 -30.39 10.53
CA PRO A 335 -35.94 -29.81 10.84
C PRO A 335 -36.27 -29.92 12.34
N GLN A 336 -36.81 -28.84 12.89
CA GLN A 336 -37.33 -28.81 14.27
C GLN A 336 -38.76 -29.35 14.25
N ASP A 337 -38.94 -30.57 14.75
CA ASP A 337 -40.26 -31.16 14.95
C ASP A 337 -40.96 -30.48 16.14
N GLY A 338 -42.08 -29.82 15.83
CA GLY A 338 -43.00 -29.27 16.82
C GLY A 338 -43.72 -30.41 17.55
N GLY A 339 -43.40 -30.59 18.84
CA GLY A 339 -44.10 -31.49 19.74
C GLY A 339 -44.68 -30.72 20.93
N ALA A 340 -46.01 -30.55 20.92
CA ALA A 340 -46.77 -30.02 22.05
C ALA A 340 -46.83 -31.05 23.20
N VAL A 341 -46.48 -30.64 24.41
CA VAL A 341 -46.90 -31.31 25.65
C VAL A 341 -47.18 -30.26 26.73
N ALA A 342 -48.38 -30.31 27.29
CA ALA A 342 -48.81 -29.65 28.53
C ALA A 342 -49.10 -30.73 29.60
N PRO A 343 -49.54 -30.38 30.82
CA PRO A 343 -48.95 -29.50 31.83
C PRO A 343 -48.70 -30.28 33.15
N GLY A 344 -47.96 -29.72 34.11
CA GLY A 344 -47.90 -30.32 35.45
C GLY A 344 -47.12 -29.54 36.51
N GLY A 345 -47.83 -29.09 37.55
CA GLY A 345 -47.38 -29.14 38.95
C GLY A 345 -46.60 -27.94 39.50
N ALA A 346 -47.29 -27.08 40.27
CA ALA A 346 -46.67 -26.21 41.28
C ALA A 346 -46.08 -27.05 42.45
N PRO A 347 -45.19 -26.48 43.29
CA PRO A 347 -45.73 -25.92 44.53
C PRO A 347 -45.01 -24.67 45.10
N GLN A 348 -45.85 -23.77 45.64
CA GLN A 348 -45.81 -23.11 46.96
C GLN A 348 -44.53 -22.43 47.50
N GLY A 349 -44.71 -21.17 47.89
CA GLY A 349 -44.47 -20.76 49.29
C GLY A 349 -43.53 -19.56 49.49
N GLY A 350 -44.07 -18.47 50.06
CA GLY A 350 -43.27 -17.44 50.74
C GLY A 350 -43.86 -16.03 50.67
N SER A 351 -44.51 -15.60 51.76
CA SER A 351 -45.22 -14.31 51.91
C SER A 351 -44.48 -13.30 52.81
N SER A 352 -44.72 -12.00 52.53
CA SER A 352 -44.71 -10.81 53.43
C SER A 352 -43.44 -9.90 53.43
N PRO A 353 -43.54 -8.61 53.84
CA PRO A 353 -44.26 -7.45 53.27
C PRO A 353 -43.30 -6.21 53.10
N PRO A 354 -43.76 -4.96 52.79
CA PRO A 354 -43.03 -4.03 51.90
C PRO A 354 -42.20 -2.94 52.61
N ASP A 355 -41.31 -2.29 51.85
CA ASP A 355 -40.81 -0.91 52.10
C ASP A 355 -40.33 -0.24 50.79
N PRO A 356 -40.26 1.11 50.71
CA PRO A 356 -40.59 1.88 49.50
C PRO A 356 -39.38 2.41 48.69
N GLU A 357 -39.68 2.77 47.44
CA GLU A 357 -39.00 3.74 46.56
C GLU A 357 -37.52 3.53 46.16
N ALA A 358 -37.35 2.96 44.96
CA ALA A 358 -36.45 3.50 43.91
C ALA A 358 -36.89 2.94 42.54
N PRO A 359 -36.95 3.72 41.45
CA PRO A 359 -37.28 3.19 40.13
C PRO A 359 -36.07 2.41 39.58
N GLY A 360 -35.97 1.14 39.96
CA GLY A 360 -35.10 0.16 39.34
C GLY A 360 -35.78 -0.40 38.09
N TYR A 361 -35.15 -0.22 36.94
CA TYR A 361 -35.57 -0.86 35.69
C TYR A 361 -35.34 -2.38 35.83
N THR A 362 -36.40 -3.16 36.03
CA THR A 362 -36.32 -4.63 36.05
C THR A 362 -36.36 -5.18 34.63
N ILE A 363 -35.28 -5.81 34.20
CA ILE A 363 -35.20 -6.58 32.96
C ILE A 363 -35.88 -7.93 33.21
N GLU A 364 -36.88 -8.29 32.40
CA GLU A 364 -37.51 -9.62 32.45
C GLU A 364 -36.50 -10.71 32.06
N PRO A 365 -36.47 -11.86 32.76
CA PRO A 365 -35.50 -12.94 32.52
C PRO A 365 -35.80 -13.79 31.27
N ALA A 366 -36.55 -13.26 30.30
CA ALA A 366 -36.95 -13.96 29.08
C ALA A 366 -36.63 -13.18 27.79
N ASP A 367 -35.68 -12.25 27.83
CA ASP A 367 -35.16 -11.61 26.61
C ASP A 367 -34.11 -12.51 25.93
N PRO A 368 -34.34 -12.97 24.68
CA PRO A 368 -33.39 -13.82 23.94
C PRO A 368 -32.07 -13.12 23.58
N ALA A 369 -31.90 -11.83 23.87
CA ALA A 369 -30.64 -11.11 23.70
C ALA A 369 -29.65 -11.26 24.88
N CYS A 370 -30.11 -11.78 26.04
CA CYS A 370 -29.25 -11.98 27.20
C CYS A 370 -28.44 -13.28 27.06
N GLY A 371 -27.36 -13.24 26.27
CA GLY A 371 -26.46 -14.39 26.12
C GLY A 371 -25.46 -14.36 24.98
N VAL A 372 -25.51 -13.36 24.08
CA VAL A 372 -24.66 -13.41 22.88
C VAL A 372 -23.63 -12.28 22.77
N THR A 373 -23.78 -11.13 23.45
CA THR A 373 -22.77 -10.07 23.36
C THR A 373 -22.75 -9.16 24.61
N LEU A 374 -21.63 -9.20 25.35
CA LEU A 374 -21.15 -8.28 26.40
C LEU A 374 -21.80 -8.35 27.81
N CYS A 375 -21.06 -8.98 28.75
CA CYS A 375 -21.05 -8.58 30.16
C CYS A 375 -19.70 -7.89 30.46
N CYS A 376 -19.70 -6.59 30.71
CA CYS A 376 -18.63 -5.94 31.47
C CYS A 376 -19.13 -5.79 32.92
N VAL A 377 -18.66 -6.67 33.81
CA VAL A 377 -18.63 -6.38 35.25
C VAL A 377 -17.51 -5.38 35.48
N SER A 378 -17.85 -4.22 36.04
CA SER A 378 -16.91 -3.30 36.64
C SER A 378 -16.77 -3.70 38.11
N GLY A 379 -15.59 -4.15 38.50
CA GLY A 379 -15.13 -4.21 39.88
C GLY A 379 -14.16 -3.07 40.14
#